data_AF-A0AAD6JFW4-F1
#
_entry.id   AF-A0AAD6JFW4-F1
#
_cell.length_a   1.000
_cell.length_b   1.000
_cell.length_c   1.000
_cell.angle_alpha   90.00
_cell.angle_beta   90.00
_cell.angle_gamma   90.00
#
_symmetry.space_group_name_H-M   'P 1'
#
loop_
_entity.id
_entity.type
_entity.pdbx_description
1 polymer ?
#
loop_
_entity_poly.entity_id
_entity_poly.type
_entity_poly.pdbx_seq_one_letter_code
_entity_poly.pdbx_strand_id
1 'polypeptide(L)'
;MIFCAAAISTYQLEALEGWEQIASTAFEHFELEGNRVISVEELARELNVGPSAYTFIKDWIRSSDGKLSVLGYTKYLHGVTLRSSNTRHH
;
A
#
# COMPACT_ATOMS: atom_id res chain seq x y z
N MET A 1 -20.92 9.40 31.36
CA MET A 1 -21.56 8.14 30.93
C MET A 1 -21.84 8.32 29.44
N ILE A 2 -21.14 7.73 28.48
CA ILE A 2 -20.23 6.58 28.42
C ILE A 2 -19.35 6.76 27.17
N PHE A 3 -18.03 6.71 27.39
CA PHE A 3 -16.97 6.79 26.39
C PHE A 3 -16.82 5.45 25.62
N CYS A 4 -17.81 5.05 24.81
CA CYS A 4 -17.80 3.70 24.19
C CYS A 4 -17.96 3.63 22.67
N ALA A 5 -17.94 4.74 21.92
CA ALA A 5 -18.21 4.68 20.47
C ALA A 5 -17.01 4.92 19.54
N ALA A 6 -15.85 5.40 20.02
CA ALA A 6 -14.77 5.85 19.14
C ALA A 6 -13.40 5.22 19.40
N ALA A 7 -13.33 4.16 20.21
CA ALA A 7 -12.15 3.29 20.28
C ALA A 7 -12.27 2.17 19.22
N ILE A 8 -12.74 2.51 18.01
CA ILE A 8 -12.55 1.63 16.84
C ILE A 8 -11.07 1.73 16.51
N SER A 9 -10.34 0.95 17.29
CA SER A 9 -8.94 0.69 17.19
C SER A 9 -8.67 0.33 15.73
N THR A 10 -7.83 1.10 15.07
CA THR A 10 -7.27 0.76 13.76
C THR A 10 -6.64 -0.63 13.76
N TYR A 11 -6.32 -1.20 14.93
CA TYR A 11 -5.94 -2.60 15.13
C TYR A 11 -7.06 -3.62 14.85
N GLN A 12 -8.34 -3.27 14.98
CA GLN A 12 -9.46 -4.13 14.53
C GLN A 12 -9.56 -4.16 13.00
N LEU A 13 -9.00 -3.15 12.31
CA LEU A 13 -8.86 -3.16 10.84
C LEU A 13 -7.67 -4.03 10.38
N GLU A 14 -6.72 -4.33 11.27
CA GLU A 14 -5.63 -5.30 11.04
C GLU A 14 -6.10 -6.76 11.21
N ALA A 15 -7.32 -7.00 11.71
CA ALA A 15 -7.95 -8.32 11.74
C ALA A 15 -8.59 -8.66 10.36
N LEU A 16 -7.71 -8.84 9.37
CA LEU A 16 -7.71 -9.92 8.38
C LEU A 16 -8.86 -10.15 7.36
N GLU A 17 -9.95 -9.39 7.31
CA GLU A 17 -10.93 -9.52 6.18
C GLU A 17 -11.20 -8.22 5.41
N GLY A 18 -11.03 -7.05 6.04
CA GLY A 18 -11.31 -5.76 5.39
C GLY A 18 -10.17 -5.25 4.51
N TRP A 19 -8.90 -5.53 4.86
CA TRP A 19 -7.76 -4.92 4.19
C TRP A 19 -7.55 -5.44 2.77
N GLU A 20 -7.77 -6.74 2.55
CA GLU A 20 -7.77 -7.32 1.20
C GLU A 20 -8.89 -6.75 0.34
N GLN A 21 -10.07 -6.51 0.93
CA GLN A 21 -11.20 -5.93 0.24
C GLN A 21 -10.95 -4.45 -0.12
N ILE A 22 -10.41 -3.68 0.81
CA ILE A 22 -10.00 -2.27 0.59
C ILE A 22 -8.90 -2.20 -0.46
N ALA A 23 -7.87 -3.05 -0.36
CA ALA A 23 -6.77 -3.08 -1.32
C ALA A 23 -7.26 -3.52 -2.71
N SER A 24 -8.19 -4.47 -2.79
CA SER A 24 -8.79 -4.91 -4.05
C SER A 24 -9.62 -3.80 -4.69
N THR A 25 -10.54 -3.18 -3.94
CA THR A 25 -11.35 -2.07 -4.45
C THR A 25 -10.49 -0.88 -4.85
N ALA A 26 -9.52 -0.49 -4.02
CA ALA A 26 -8.62 0.61 -4.33
C ALA A 26 -7.69 0.28 -5.52
N PHE A 27 -7.32 -0.99 -5.69
CA PHE A 27 -6.60 -1.45 -6.87
C PHE A 27 -7.44 -1.39 -8.14
N GLU A 28 -8.74 -1.73 -8.11
CA GLU A 28 -9.61 -1.60 -9.28
C GLU A 28 -9.69 -0.14 -9.78
N HIS A 29 -9.89 0.81 -8.85
CA HIS A 29 -9.85 2.23 -9.15
C HIS A 29 -8.47 2.68 -9.65
N PHE A 30 -7.41 2.20 -9.00
CA PHE A 30 -6.04 2.47 -9.43
C PHE A 30 -5.79 1.91 -10.83
N GLU A 31 -6.19 0.67 -11.15
CA GLU A 31 -5.98 0.05 -12.45
C GLU A 31 -6.66 0.84 -13.58
N LEU A 32 -7.87 1.33 -13.33
CA LEU A 32 -8.68 2.06 -14.31
C LEU A 32 -8.21 3.51 -14.51
N GLU A 33 -7.89 4.25 -13.45
CA GLU A 33 -7.64 5.70 -13.53
C GLU A 33 -6.17 6.11 -13.25
N GLY A 34 -5.46 5.32 -12.43
CA GLY A 34 -4.18 5.70 -11.82
C GLY A 34 -2.97 4.85 -12.22
N ASN A 35 -3.18 3.68 -12.83
CA ASN A 35 -2.13 2.68 -13.06
C ASN A 35 -1.38 3.02 -14.34
N ARG A 36 -0.46 3.96 -14.16
CA ARG A 36 0.49 4.43 -15.15
C ARG A 36 1.73 3.55 -15.09
N VAL A 37 2.48 3.55 -16.20
CA VAL A 37 3.79 2.91 -16.25
C VAL A 37 4.67 3.60 -15.21
N ILE A 38 5.27 2.82 -14.29
CA ILE A 38 6.14 3.31 -13.23
C ILE A 38 7.44 2.51 -13.24
N SER A 39 8.56 3.22 -13.19
CA SER A 39 9.88 2.58 -13.17
C SER A 39 10.21 2.05 -11.77
N VAL A 40 11.05 1.02 -11.70
CA VAL A 40 11.59 0.49 -10.43
C VAL A 40 12.20 1.60 -9.58
N GLU A 41 12.93 2.52 -10.21
CA GLU A 41 13.59 3.65 -9.55
C GLU A 41 12.58 4.67 -8.99
N GLU A 42 11.54 4.99 -9.76
CA GLU A 42 10.48 5.89 -9.30
C GLU A 42 9.75 5.30 -8.10
N LEU A 43 9.34 4.03 -8.18
CA LEU A 43 8.66 3.36 -7.08
C LEU A 43 9.55 3.22 -5.83
N ALA A 44 10.84 2.95 -6.02
CA ALA A 44 11.81 2.90 -4.91
C ALA A 44 11.96 4.26 -4.22
N ARG A 45 11.98 5.34 -5.00
CA ARG A 45 12.07 6.71 -4.49
C ARG A 45 10.81 7.11 -3.71
N GLU A 46 9.63 6.78 -4.23
CA GLU A 46 8.34 7.00 -3.54
C GLU A 46 8.27 6.22 -2.22
N LEU A 47 8.79 5.00 -2.20
CA LEU A 47 8.87 4.19 -0.99
C LEU A 47 10.02 4.57 -0.06
N ASN A 48 10.91 5.48 -0.49
CA ASN A 48 12.14 5.88 0.17
C ASN A 48 13.00 4.67 0.58
N VAL A 49 13.11 3.68 -0.31
CA VAL A 49 13.89 2.45 -0.10
C VAL A 49 15.16 2.46 -0.93
N GLY A 50 16.21 1.85 -0.39
CA GLY A 50 17.51 1.79 -1.05
C GLY A 50 17.56 0.81 -2.24
N PRO A 51 18.68 0.77 -2.96
CA PRO A 51 18.89 -0.09 -4.13
C PRO A 51 18.68 -1.59 -3.86
N SER A 52 18.80 -2.02 -2.60
CA SER A 52 18.53 -3.39 -2.15
C SER A 52 17.09 -3.84 -2.39
N ALA A 53 16.14 -2.90 -2.49
CA ALA A 53 14.73 -3.19 -2.76
C ALA A 53 14.41 -3.27 -4.25
N TYR A 54 15.31 -2.88 -5.16
CA TYR A 54 15.02 -2.80 -6.60
C TYR A 54 14.60 -4.15 -7.17
N THR A 55 15.19 -5.25 -6.70
CA THR A 55 14.83 -6.62 -7.11
C THR A 55 13.40 -6.95 -6.73
N PHE A 56 12.97 -6.60 -5.51
CA PHE A 56 11.61 -6.83 -5.03
C PHE A 56 10.60 -5.92 -5.74
N ILE A 57 10.96 -4.66 -5.97
CA ILE A 57 10.13 -3.69 -6.70
C ILE A 57 9.96 -4.11 -8.16
N LYS A 58 10.98 -4.72 -8.77
CA LYS A 58 10.87 -5.29 -10.11
C LYS A 58 9.83 -6.40 -10.17
N ASP A 59 9.72 -7.24 -9.14
CA ASP A 59 8.66 -8.25 -9.01
C ASP A 59 7.26 -7.64 -8.79
N TRP A 60 7.19 -6.38 -8.35
CA TRP A 60 5.93 -5.66 -8.16
C TRP A 60 5.40 -5.05 -9.45
N ILE A 61 6.28 -4.83 -10.43
CA ILE A 61 5.94 -4.26 -11.73
C ILE A 61 5.71 -5.40 -12.73
N ARG A 62 4.52 -5.40 -13.34
CA ARG A 62 4.18 -6.34 -14.41
C ARG A 62 5.07 -6.09 -15.61
N SER A 63 5.83 -7.12 -16.01
CA SER A 63 6.72 -7.04 -17.18
C SER A 63 5.97 -6.93 -18.51
N SER A 64 4.65 -7.14 -18.52
CA SER A 64 3.80 -7.04 -19.70
C SER A 64 3.47 -5.60 -20.12
N ASP A 65 3.19 -4.74 -19.14
CA ASP A 65 2.73 -3.36 -19.36
C ASP A 65 3.55 -2.32 -18.60
N GLY A 66 4.52 -2.73 -17.78
CA GLY A 66 5.34 -1.84 -16.95
C GLY A 66 4.54 -1.17 -15.82
N LYS A 67 3.37 -1.73 -15.49
CA LYS A 67 2.45 -1.19 -14.49
C LYS A 67 2.61 -1.88 -13.14
N LEU A 68 2.14 -1.23 -12.08
CA LEU A 68 2.14 -1.83 -10.76
C LEU A 68 1.11 -2.97 -10.70
N SER A 69 1.53 -4.12 -10.19
CA SER A 69 0.66 -5.27 -9.94
C SER A 69 -0.11 -5.10 -8.63
N VAL A 70 -1.22 -5.84 -8.45
CA VAL A 70 -1.96 -5.94 -7.17
C VAL A 70 -1.01 -6.18 -6.01
N LEU A 71 -0.08 -7.14 -6.17
CA LEU A 71 0.89 -7.48 -5.14
C LEU A 71 1.74 -6.26 -4.74
N GLY A 72 2.21 -5.51 -5.73
CA GLY A 72 2.99 -4.30 -5.54
C GLY A 72 2.20 -3.19 -4.87
N TYR A 73 0.95 -3.02 -5.27
CA TYR A 73 0.02 -2.04 -4.71
C TYR A 73 -0.30 -2.34 -3.24
N THR A 74 -0.60 -3.59 -2.91
CA THR A 74 -0.84 -4.04 -1.53
C THR A 74 0.40 -3.81 -0.66
N LYS A 75 1.60 -4.11 -1.16
CA LYS A 75 2.85 -3.85 -0.44
C LYS A 75 3.16 -2.35 -0.30
N TYR A 76 2.88 -1.57 -1.34
CA TYR A 76 3.00 -0.11 -1.31
C TYR A 76 2.09 0.48 -0.23
N LEU A 77 0.81 0.14 -0.26
CA LEU A 77 -0.15 0.55 0.77
C LEU A 77 0.32 0.10 2.16
N HIS A 78 0.80 -1.14 2.32
CA HIS A 78 1.22 -1.65 3.63
C HIS A 78 2.45 -0.89 4.17
N GLY A 79 3.42 -0.58 3.30
CA GLY A 79 4.59 0.23 3.64
C GLY A 79 4.25 1.70 3.95
N VAL A 80 3.20 2.25 3.35
CA VAL A 80 2.69 3.61 3.65
C VAL A 80 1.87 3.60 4.95
N THR A 81 1.04 2.58 5.17
CA THR A 81 0.24 2.42 6.40
C THR A 81 1.13 2.27 7.62
N LEU A 82 2.20 1.45 7.57
CA LEU A 82 3.15 1.32 8.69
C LEU A 82 3.80 2.67 9.08
N ARG A 83 4.12 3.51 8.09
CA ARG A 83 4.67 4.86 8.35
C ARG A 83 3.62 5.82 8.89
N SER A 84 2.39 5.73 8.40
CA SER A 84 1.29 6.57 8.85
C SER A 84 0.91 6.29 10.32
N SER A 85 0.98 5.02 10.75
CA SER A 85 0.80 4.63 12.16
C SER A 85 1.83 5.24 13.12
N ASN A 86 3.02 5.60 12.63
CA ASN A 86 4.08 6.20 13.44
C ASN A 86 3.98 7.74 13.59
N THR A 87 2.96 8.39 13.00
CA THR A 87 2.77 9.85 13.14
C THR A 87 1.77 10.25 14.23
N ARG A 88 1.32 9.33 15.08
CA ARG A 88 0.58 9.66 16.31
C ARG A 88 1.44 9.37 17.53
N HIS A 89 2.44 10.22 17.76
CA HIS A 89 3.00 10.48 19.09
C HIS A 89 3.54 11.91 19.08
N HIS A 90 2.65 12.90 19.26
CA HIS A 90 2.93 14.09 20.08
C HIS A 90 1.64 14.82 20.43
#